data_AF-D5RS95-F1
#
_entry.id   AF-D5RS95-F1
#
_cell.length_a   1.000
_cell.length_b   1.000
_cell.length_c   1.000
_cell.angle_alpha   90.00
_cell.angle_beta   90.00
_cell.angle_gamma   90.00
#
_symmetry.space_group_name_H-M   'P 1'
#
loop_
_entity.id
_entity.type
_entity.pdbx_description
1 polymer ?
#
loop_
_entity_poly.entity_id
_entity_poly.type
_entity_poly.pdbx_seq_one_letter_code
_entity_poly.pdbx_strand_id
1 'polypeptide(L)' 'PRRATPAPGAVVRPFQRSGGRSCCWPIGEPGTPEFRFCTAEAIPSKPYCPEHAAIAYVKARDRRDDAA' A
#
# COMPACT_ATOMS: atom_id res chain seq x y z
N PRO A 1 32.06 -18.94 2.34
CA PRO A 1 31.43 -17.60 2.16
C PRO A 1 30.13 -17.72 1.33
N ARG A 2 28.97 -17.73 2.00
CA ARG A 2 27.66 -17.86 1.34
C ARG A 2 27.30 -16.52 0.67
N ARG A 3 27.21 -16.50 -0.66
CA ARG A 3 26.65 -15.37 -1.42
C ARG A 3 25.15 -15.30 -1.10
N ALA A 4 24.70 -14.16 -0.59
CA ALA A 4 23.29 -13.84 -0.47
C ALA A 4 22.72 -13.57 -1.87
N THR A 5 21.69 -14.32 -2.25
CA THR A 5 20.90 -14.06 -3.46
C THR A 5 20.01 -12.83 -3.20
N PRO A 6 20.04 -11.77 -4.03
CA PRO A 6 19.05 -10.70 -3.92
C PRO A 6 17.68 -11.24 -4.34
N ALA A 7 16.69 -11.07 -3.48
CA ALA A 7 15.30 -11.42 -3.77
C ALA A 7 14.84 -10.70 -5.06
N PRO A 8 14.10 -11.38 -5.95
CA PRO A 8 13.69 -10.77 -7.22
C PRO A 8 12.83 -9.54 -6.94
N GLY A 9 13.21 -8.43 -7.58
CA GLY A 9 12.56 -7.14 -7.46
C GLY A 9 11.05 -7.29 -7.54
N ALA A 10 10.36 -6.80 -6.52
CA ALA A 10 8.93 -6.71 -6.46
C ALA A 10 8.44 -5.91 -7.66
N VAL A 11 8.08 -6.62 -8.73
CA VAL A 11 7.27 -6.07 -9.81
C VAL A 11 6.01 -5.55 -9.16
N VAL A 12 5.91 -4.22 -9.02
CA VAL A 12 4.70 -3.57 -8.54
C VAL A 12 3.67 -3.76 -9.64
N ARG A 13 2.96 -4.90 -9.58
CA ARG A 13 1.86 -5.20 -10.48
C ARG A 13 0.86 -4.06 -10.36
N PRO A 14 0.41 -3.43 -11.46
CA PRO A 14 -0.66 -2.44 -11.36
C PRO A 14 -1.86 -3.12 -10.71
N PHE A 15 -2.33 -2.55 -9.59
CA PHE A 15 -3.45 -3.07 -8.82
C PHE A 15 -4.62 -3.32 -9.77
N GLN A 16 -4.96 -4.60 -9.98
CA GLN A 16 -6.09 -5.00 -10.82
C GLN A 16 -7.32 -4.27 -10.31
N ARG A 17 -7.77 -3.29 -11.09
CA ARG A 17 -8.88 -2.40 -10.80
C ARG A 17 -10.20 -3.14 -11.00
N SER A 18 -10.47 -4.07 -10.11
CA SER A 18 -11.79 -4.69 -9.95
C SER A 18 -12.33 -4.16 -8.63
N GLY A 19 -13.29 -3.24 -8.72
CA GLY A 19 -13.87 -2.58 -7.54
C GLY A 19 -14.38 -3.58 -6.50
N GLY A 20 -13.91 -3.42 -5.27
CA GLY A 20 -14.17 -4.31 -4.13
C GLY A 20 -13.09 -5.40 -4.04
N ARG A 21 -12.37 -5.53 -2.92
CA ARG A 21 -12.98 -5.94 -1.65
C ARG A 21 -12.14 -5.64 -0.40
N SER A 22 -10.96 -5.03 -0.50
CA SER A 22 -10.09 -4.81 0.66
C SER A 22 -9.22 -3.54 0.57
N CYS A 23 -8.96 -2.93 1.71
CA CYS A 23 -8.22 -1.69 1.89
C CYS A 23 -6.72 -1.88 1.63
N CYS A 24 -6.14 -1.23 0.63
CA CYS A 24 -4.73 -1.41 0.28
C CYS A 24 -3.74 -0.62 1.16
N TRP A 25 -4.08 -0.33 2.42
CA TRP A 25 -3.22 0.45 3.31
C TRP A 25 -2.07 -0.42 3.86
N PRO A 26 -0.79 -0.01 3.68
CA PRO A 26 0.34 -0.75 4.22
C PRO A 26 0.42 -0.57 5.74
N ILE A 27 0.58 -1.68 6.45
CA ILE A 27 0.75 -1.72 7.90
C ILE A 27 2.09 -2.40 8.19
N GLY A 28 2.94 -1.73 8.97
CA GLY A 28 4.29 -2.18 9.30
C GLY A 28 5.35 -1.68 8.32
N GLU A 29 6.60 -2.09 8.57
CA GLU A 29 7.76 -1.64 7.80
C GLU A 29 8.12 -2.61 6.67
N PRO A 30 8.43 -2.10 5.46
CA PRO A 30 8.84 -2.95 4.34
C PRO A 30 10.12 -3.70 4.68
N GLY A 31 10.07 -5.04 4.69
CA GLY A 31 11.18 -5.91 5.06
C GLY A 31 11.01 -6.62 6.40
N THR A 32 9.97 -6.30 7.16
CA THR A 32 9.56 -7.06 8.36
C THR A 32 8.56 -8.16 8.00
N PRO A 33 8.52 -9.29 8.73
CA PRO A 33 7.50 -10.33 8.53
C PRO A 33 6.09 -9.86 8.92
N GLU A 34 5.99 -8.73 9.62
CA GLU A 34 4.73 -8.12 10.04
C GLU A 34 4.14 -7.19 8.97
N PHE A 35 4.86 -6.95 7.85
CA PHE A 35 4.37 -6.15 6.75
C PHE A 35 3.13 -6.78 6.13
N ARG A 36 1.99 -6.09 6.24
CA ARG A 36 0.71 -6.57 5.74
C ARG A 36 -0.12 -5.42 5.20
N PHE A 37 -1.04 -5.72 4.30
CA PHE A 37 -2.05 -4.77 3.87
C PHE A 37 -3.29 -4.91 4.75
N CYS A 38 -3.96 -3.78 4.96
CA CYS A 38 -5.28 -3.80 5.58
C CYS A 38 -6.21 -4.72 4.78
N THR A 39 -7.13 -5.40 5.48
CA THR A 39 -8.12 -6.28 4.85
C THR A 39 -9.54 -5.79 5.08
N ALA A 40 -9.69 -4.59 5.64
CA ALA A 40 -10.98 -3.95 5.86
C ALA A 40 -11.66 -3.63 4.52
N GLU A 41 -12.98 -3.48 4.53
CA GLU A 41 -13.74 -3.17 3.33
C GLU A 41 -13.33 -1.80 2.76
N ALA A 42 -12.90 -1.80 1.50
CA ALA A 42 -12.58 -0.57 0.78
C ALA A 42 -13.87 0.18 0.40
N ILE A 43 -13.85 1.50 0.50
CA ILE A 43 -15.01 2.34 0.15
C ILE A 43 -15.24 2.26 -1.38
N PRO A 44 -16.49 2.13 -1.85
CA PRO A 44 -16.78 2.25 -3.28
C PRO A 44 -16.24 3.59 -3.81
N SER A 45 -15.41 3.53 -4.88
CA SER A 45 -14.63 4.63 -5.50
C SER A 45 -13.20 4.85 -5.01
N LYS A 46 -12.79 4.29 -3.86
CA LYS A 46 -11.48 4.52 -3.26
C LYS A 46 -10.78 3.20 -2.89
N PRO A 47 -9.44 3.13 -2.93
CA PRO A 47 -8.70 1.90 -2.62
C PRO A 47 -8.55 1.62 -1.11
N TYR A 48 -9.14 2.46 -0.24
CA TYR A 48 -8.97 2.38 1.22
C TYR A 48 -10.33 2.33 1.94
N CYS A 49 -10.35 1.77 3.15
CA CYS A 49 -11.49 1.83 4.08
C CYS A 49 -11.69 3.26 4.60
N PRO A 50 -12.83 3.63 5.23
CA PRO A 50 -13.08 5.00 5.68
C PRO A 50 -12.00 5.56 6.62
N GLU A 51 -11.45 4.72 7.49
CA GLU A 51 -10.36 5.10 8.41
C GLU A 51 -9.08 5.47 7.65
N HIS A 52 -8.56 4.55 6.83
CA HIS A 52 -7.34 4.80 6.07
C HIS A 52 -7.52 5.82 4.95
N ALA A 53 -8.73 5.96 4.40
CA ALA A 53 -9.05 7.03 3.47
C ALA A 53 -8.96 8.40 4.13
N ALA A 54 -9.37 8.54 5.40
CA ALA A 54 -9.19 9.80 6.12
C ALA A 54 -7.70 10.16 6.25
N ILE A 55 -6.82 9.18 6.51
CA ILE A 55 -5.36 9.39 6.63
C ILE A 55 -4.73 9.69 5.26
N ALA A 56 -5.14 8.99 4.20
CA ALA A 56 -4.62 9.19 2.85
C ALA A 56 -5.04 10.54 2.23
N TYR A 57 -6.26 11.00 2.52
CA TYR A 57 -6.90 12.13 1.84
C TYR A 57 -7.09 13.37 2.75
N VAL A 58 -6.49 13.41 3.95
CA VAL A 58 -6.39 14.67 4.70
C VAL A 58 -5.66 15.70 3.84
N LYS A 59 -6.30 16.86 3.65
CA LYS A 59 -5.95 17.93 2.70
C LYS A 59 -4.44 18.07 2.43
N ALA A 60 -4.09 17.94 1.15
CA ALA A 60 -2.78 18.29 0.61
C ALA A 60 -2.30 19.66 1.11
N ARG A 61 -1.30 19.66 1.97
CA ARG A 61 -0.30 20.72 1.98
C ARG A 61 1.06 20.03 2.04
N ASP A 62 1.71 20.02 0.88
CA ASP A 62 3.11 19.67 0.69
C ASP A 62 3.48 18.18 0.67
N ARG A 63 3.26 17.52 -0.47
CA ARG A 63 4.06 16.33 -0.82
C ARG A 63 4.25 16.22 -2.32
N ARG A 64 4.73 17.31 -2.93
CA ARG A 64 5.26 17.32 -4.30
C ARG A 64 6.69 16.73 -4.32
N ASP A 65 6.93 15.62 -3.61
CA ASP A 65 8.29 15.07 -3.44
C ASP A 65 8.42 13.54 -3.36
N ASP A 66 7.34 12.74 -3.26
CA ASP A 66 7.45 11.27 -3.09
C ASP A 66 7.10 10.45 -4.35
N ALA A 67 7.10 11.08 -5.53
CA ALA A 67 7.09 10.37 -6.81
C ALA A 67 8.34 10.79 -7.58
N ALA A 68 9.47 10.21 -7.17
CA ALA A 68 10.70 10.17 -7.95
C ALA A 68 10.47 9.46 -9.29
#